data_AF-A0AAV0G1Q4-F1
#
_entry.id   AF-A0AAV0G1Q4-F1
#
_cell.length_a   1.000
_cell.length_b   1.000
_cell.length_c   1.000
_cell.angle_alpha   90.00
_cell.angle_beta   90.00
_cell.angle_gamma   90.00
#
_symmetry.space_group_name_H-M   'P 1'
#
loop_
_entity.id
_entity.type
_entity.pdbx_description
1 polymer ?
#
loop_
_entity_poly.entity_id
_entity_poly.type
_entity_poly.pdbx_seq_one_letter_code
_entity_poly.pdbx_strand_id
1 'polypeptide(L)'
;MYDRVHIDEKWFYLSRTSQKYYLLPDEVEPYRTCKSKRFITKVMFLCAVARPRFDSTRNEMFDGKIGIFPFIYKEAAKRRSKNREVGTIETKSIESVTKEVTRKWLIDHVLPAIRAKWPRSSSKTIYIQQDNAPPHIAINDTEFVEAAQKDDFDIRLTFQPSNSPDMNVLDLGFFRALQSLQYQEASRNVDELIFATQKAFNEISIESLGNVFLTLQLCMIEVMKKLGGNNYKVPHINKQRLEREGILPTTISCDLDVLNGAISRLQ
;
A
#
# COMPACT_ATOMS: atom_id res chain seq x y z
N MET A 1 -1.58 15.64 8.04
CA MET A 1 -1.26 14.36 7.37
C MET A 1 -0.90 14.58 5.89
N TYR A 2 -0.19 15.66 5.55
CA TYR A 2 0.37 15.87 4.20
C TYR A 2 1.88 15.58 4.17
N ASP A 3 2.47 15.42 5.33
CA ASP A 3 3.86 15.14 5.66
C ASP A 3 4.14 13.64 5.81
N ARG A 4 3.16 12.77 5.55
CA ARG A 4 3.27 11.32 5.78
C ARG A 4 3.19 10.51 4.49
N VAL A 5 4.08 9.53 4.38
CA VAL A 5 4.05 8.44 3.40
C VAL A 5 3.71 7.17 4.18
N HIS A 6 2.66 6.48 3.80
CA HIS A 6 2.30 5.17 4.32
C HIS A 6 3.00 4.11 3.47
N ILE A 7 3.72 3.20 4.13
CA ILE A 7 4.29 2.01 3.51
C ILE A 7 3.78 0.76 4.19
N ASP A 8 3.74 -0.32 3.41
CA ASP A 8 3.34 -1.66 3.87
C ASP A 8 3.63 -2.68 2.76
N GLU A 9 3.73 -3.94 3.16
CA GLU A 9 3.98 -5.08 2.29
C GLU A 9 2.72 -5.92 2.07
N LYS A 10 2.54 -6.41 0.84
CA LYS A 10 1.47 -7.38 0.56
C LYS A 10 1.86 -8.44 -0.44
N TRP A 11 1.41 -9.67 -0.17
CA TRP A 11 1.42 -10.75 -1.15
C TRP A 11 0.30 -10.58 -2.19
N PHE A 12 0.69 -10.52 -3.45
CA PHE A 12 -0.20 -10.65 -4.60
C PHE A 12 -0.08 -12.06 -5.17
N TYR A 13 -1.21 -12.63 -5.57
CA TYR A 13 -1.28 -14.03 -5.99
C TYR A 13 -1.73 -14.10 -7.43
N LEU A 14 -1.15 -15.04 -8.17
CA LEU A 14 -1.53 -15.31 -9.56
C LEU A 14 -3.01 -15.70 -9.69
N SER A 15 -3.57 -16.36 -8.66
CA SER A 15 -4.97 -16.72 -8.64
C SER A 15 -5.56 -16.72 -7.24
N ARG A 16 -6.87 -16.52 -7.16
CA ARG A 16 -7.61 -16.64 -5.90
C ARG A 16 -7.78 -18.12 -5.54
N THR A 17 -7.79 -18.39 -4.23
CA THR A 17 -8.00 -19.72 -3.65
C THR A 17 -9.40 -20.27 -3.97
N SER A 18 -10.40 -19.40 -4.02
CA SER A 18 -11.77 -19.72 -4.43
C SER A 18 -12.31 -18.61 -5.34
N GLN A 19 -13.08 -18.97 -6.37
CA GLN A 19 -13.77 -18.03 -7.24
C GLN A 19 -15.21 -18.49 -7.45
N LYS A 20 -16.11 -17.53 -7.62
CA LYS A 20 -17.51 -17.78 -8.00
C LYS A 20 -17.62 -17.53 -9.50
N TYR A 21 -18.22 -18.47 -10.21
CA TYR A 21 -18.52 -18.36 -11.63
C TYR A 21 -20.03 -18.28 -11.80
N TYR A 22 -20.50 -17.43 -12.70
CA TYR A 22 -21.85 -17.49 -13.22
C TYR A 22 -21.79 -18.32 -14.50
N LEU A 23 -22.57 -19.38 -14.57
CA LEU A 23 -22.58 -20.35 -15.67
C LEU A 23 -23.98 -20.39 -16.26
N LEU A 24 -24.07 -20.62 -17.57
CA LEU A 24 -25.33 -20.99 -18.19
C LEU A 24 -25.75 -22.41 -17.76
N PRO A 25 -27.04 -22.78 -17.83
CA PRO A 25 -27.51 -24.11 -17.41
C PRO A 25 -26.76 -25.29 -18.07
N ASP A 26 -26.31 -25.10 -19.31
CA ASP A 26 -25.61 -26.13 -20.10
C ASP A 26 -24.09 -25.95 -20.11
N GLU A 27 -23.55 -24.96 -19.39
CA GLU A 27 -22.11 -24.68 -19.37
C GLU A 27 -21.41 -25.55 -18.33
N VAL A 28 -20.33 -26.21 -18.76
CA VAL A 28 -19.55 -27.10 -17.88
C VAL A 28 -18.83 -26.28 -16.83
N GLU A 29 -18.95 -26.69 -15.56
CA GLU A 29 -18.28 -26.03 -14.46
C GLU A 29 -16.75 -26.00 -14.65
N PRO A 30 -16.10 -24.82 -14.55
CA PRO A 30 -14.65 -24.71 -14.67
C PRO A 30 -13.93 -25.50 -13.58
N TYR A 31 -13.28 -26.60 -13.97
CA TYR A 31 -12.48 -27.40 -13.04
C TYR A 31 -11.11 -26.78 -12.78
N ARG A 32 -10.86 -26.37 -11.54
CA ARG A 32 -9.58 -25.79 -11.11
C ARG A 32 -8.96 -26.62 -9.99
N THR A 33 -7.75 -27.11 -10.21
CA THR A 33 -6.99 -27.84 -9.20
C THR A 33 -5.64 -27.23 -8.92
N CYS A 34 -5.24 -27.29 -7.66
CA CYS A 34 -3.88 -27.01 -7.21
C CYS A 34 -3.59 -27.94 -6.04
N LYS A 35 -2.36 -28.46 -5.94
CA LYS A 35 -1.99 -29.43 -4.89
C LYS A 35 -2.17 -28.85 -3.47
N SER A 36 -1.92 -27.56 -3.28
CA SER A 36 -2.17 -26.84 -2.02
C SER A 36 -2.18 -25.34 -2.29
N LYS A 37 -2.91 -24.57 -1.47
CA LYS A 37 -2.91 -23.09 -1.48
C LYS A 37 -1.50 -22.51 -1.36
N ARG A 38 -0.55 -23.25 -0.75
CA ARG A 38 0.86 -22.84 -0.61
C ARG A 38 1.62 -22.79 -1.93
N PHE A 39 1.19 -23.52 -2.95
CA PHE A 39 1.83 -23.57 -4.27
C PHE A 39 1.27 -22.54 -5.27
N ILE A 40 0.33 -21.70 -4.84
CA ILE A 40 -0.14 -20.60 -5.69
C ILE A 40 1.00 -19.58 -5.79
N THR A 41 1.48 -19.38 -7.01
CA THR A 41 2.52 -18.38 -7.32
C THR A 41 2.11 -17.02 -6.76
N LYS A 42 3.04 -16.40 -6.03
CA LYS A 42 2.82 -15.12 -5.35
C LYS A 42 4.08 -14.28 -5.38
N VAL A 43 3.92 -12.97 -5.35
CA VAL A 43 4.99 -11.98 -5.26
C VAL A 43 4.63 -10.99 -4.17
N MET A 44 5.56 -10.70 -3.26
CA MET A 44 5.38 -9.66 -2.25
C MET A 44 5.77 -8.32 -2.87
N PHE A 45 5.00 -7.27 -2.57
CA PHE A 45 5.30 -5.91 -2.98
C PHE A 45 5.35 -5.01 -1.76
N LEU A 46 6.33 -4.11 -1.71
CA LEU A 46 6.34 -2.94 -0.85
C LEU A 46 5.64 -1.80 -1.58
N CYS A 47 4.55 -1.29 -1.02
CA CYS A 47 3.82 -0.16 -1.59
C CYS A 47 4.06 1.10 -0.77
N ALA A 48 4.16 2.25 -1.43
CA ALA A 48 4.31 3.55 -0.81
C ALA A 48 3.28 4.53 -1.39
N VAL A 49 2.45 5.11 -0.52
CA VAL A 49 1.45 6.11 -0.90
C VAL A 49 1.44 7.26 0.11
N ALA A 50 1.11 8.45 -0.38
CA ALA A 50 0.92 9.64 0.43
C ALA A 50 -0.44 10.26 0.08
N ARG A 51 -0.84 11.25 0.86
CA ARG A 51 -2.13 11.91 0.65
C ARG A 51 -2.11 12.69 -0.68
N PRO A 52 -3.06 12.43 -1.60
CA PRO A 52 -3.19 13.21 -2.82
C PRO A 52 -3.46 14.69 -2.51
N ARG A 53 -3.04 15.57 -3.42
CA ARG A 53 -3.20 17.02 -3.27
C ARG A 53 -3.74 17.60 -4.55
N PHE A 54 -4.66 18.53 -4.36
CA PHE A 54 -5.34 19.26 -5.41
C PHE A 54 -5.16 20.75 -5.19
N ASP A 55 -5.19 21.54 -6.26
CA ASP A 55 -5.26 23.00 -6.17
C ASP A 55 -6.67 23.49 -5.77
N SER A 56 -6.84 24.80 -5.65
CA SER A 56 -8.13 25.42 -5.30
C SER A 56 -9.24 25.17 -6.34
N THR A 57 -8.87 24.87 -7.58
CA THR A 57 -9.76 24.51 -8.69
C THR A 57 -9.94 22.99 -8.85
N ARG A 58 -9.39 22.20 -7.91
CA ARG A 58 -9.40 20.73 -7.88
C ARG A 58 -8.58 20.05 -8.98
N ASN A 59 -7.62 20.74 -9.60
CA ASN A 59 -6.66 20.07 -10.47
C ASN A 59 -5.63 19.30 -9.65
N GLU A 60 -5.16 18.18 -10.21
CA GLU A 60 -4.14 17.34 -9.60
C GLU A 60 -2.81 18.11 -9.47
N MET A 61 -2.32 18.25 -8.24
CA MET A 61 -0.96 18.75 -7.98
C MET A 61 -0.01 17.61 -7.60
N PHE A 62 -0.53 16.57 -6.96
CA PHE A 62 0.21 15.41 -6.51
C PHE A 62 -0.75 14.23 -6.34
N ASP A 63 -0.56 13.17 -7.11
CA ASP A 63 -1.45 12.01 -7.13
C ASP A 63 -1.40 11.13 -5.86
N GLY A 64 -0.38 11.33 -5.01
CA GLY A 64 -0.15 10.53 -3.82
C GLY A 64 0.48 9.16 -4.08
N LYS A 65 0.69 8.73 -5.32
CA LYS A 65 1.23 7.42 -5.67
C LYS A 65 2.75 7.47 -5.77
N ILE A 66 3.45 7.11 -4.69
CA ILE A 66 4.93 7.09 -4.68
C ILE A 66 5.45 5.91 -5.50
N GLY A 67 5.05 4.68 -5.17
CA GLY A 67 5.44 3.51 -5.95
C GLY A 67 4.98 2.18 -5.37
N ILE A 68 5.17 1.13 -6.15
CA ILE A 68 4.97 -0.26 -5.75
C ILE A 68 6.13 -1.11 -6.26
N PHE A 69 6.83 -1.76 -5.33
CA PHE A 69 8.15 -2.34 -5.56
C PHE A 69 8.10 -3.84 -5.26
N PRO A 70 8.24 -4.72 -6.26
CA PRO A 70 8.26 -6.17 -6.03
C PRO A 70 9.53 -6.59 -5.28
N PHE A 71 9.41 -7.51 -4.33
CA PHE A 71 10.54 -8.23 -3.74
C PHE A 71 10.92 -9.38 -4.66
N ILE A 72 11.82 -9.10 -5.61
CA ILE A 72 12.25 -10.05 -6.64
C ILE A 72 13.77 -10.08 -6.79
N TYR A 73 14.26 -11.17 -7.35
CA TYR A 73 15.63 -11.30 -7.84
C TYR A 73 15.63 -12.05 -9.18
N LYS A 74 16.70 -11.85 -9.97
CA LYS A 74 16.90 -12.53 -11.24
C LYS A 74 17.88 -13.69 -11.05
N GLU A 75 17.53 -14.88 -11.53
CA GLU A 75 18.37 -16.08 -11.46
C GLU A 75 18.33 -16.84 -12.79
N ALA A 76 19.46 -17.36 -13.25
CA ALA A 76 19.50 -18.21 -14.44
C ALA A 76 18.85 -19.59 -14.18
N ALA A 77 18.03 -20.06 -15.10
CA ALA A 77 17.38 -21.36 -15.02
C ALA A 77 18.41 -22.49 -14.98
N LYS A 78 18.43 -23.23 -13.86
CA LYS A 78 19.39 -24.34 -13.62
C LYS A 78 19.04 -25.64 -14.36
N ARG A 79 17.79 -25.80 -14.78
CA ARG A 79 17.29 -27.03 -15.42
C ARG A 79 16.45 -26.69 -16.64
N ARG A 80 16.65 -27.43 -17.73
CA ARG A 80 15.78 -27.40 -18.91
C ARG A 80 14.39 -27.84 -18.50
N SER A 81 13.37 -27.17 -19.03
CA SER A 81 11.99 -27.65 -18.96
C SER A 81 11.34 -27.54 -20.34
N LYS A 82 10.11 -28.05 -20.48
CA LYS A 82 9.34 -27.93 -21.72
C LYS A 82 9.17 -26.47 -22.17
N ASN A 83 9.18 -25.52 -21.24
CA ASN A 83 8.88 -24.12 -21.50
C ASN A 83 10.13 -23.21 -21.48
N ARG A 84 11.34 -23.73 -21.24
CA ARG A 84 12.56 -22.92 -21.14
C ARG A 84 13.85 -23.74 -21.20
N GLU A 85 14.88 -23.14 -21.79
CA GLU A 85 16.23 -23.69 -21.83
C GLU A 85 17.01 -23.42 -20.53
N VAL A 86 18.16 -24.09 -20.37
CA VAL A 86 19.10 -23.79 -19.27
C VAL A 86 19.73 -22.43 -19.55
N GLY A 87 19.87 -21.61 -18.52
CA GLY A 87 20.51 -20.29 -18.64
C GLY A 87 19.55 -19.12 -18.90
N THR A 88 18.28 -19.38 -19.22
CA THR A 88 17.27 -18.30 -19.32
C THR A 88 17.15 -17.56 -17.99
N ILE A 89 17.27 -16.24 -18.00
CA ILE A 89 17.14 -15.41 -16.79
C ILE A 89 15.67 -15.36 -16.36
N GLU A 90 15.42 -15.71 -15.10
CA GLU A 90 14.09 -15.80 -14.53
C GLU A 90 13.91 -14.83 -13.38
N THR A 91 12.75 -14.18 -13.34
CA THR A 91 12.32 -13.40 -12.17
C THR A 91 11.74 -14.35 -11.13
N LYS A 92 12.26 -14.30 -9.91
CA LYS A 92 11.76 -15.06 -8.76
C LYS A 92 11.40 -14.14 -7.62
N SER A 93 10.36 -14.49 -6.88
CA SER A 93 9.99 -13.80 -5.64
C SER A 93 10.98 -14.11 -4.53
N ILE A 94 11.34 -13.12 -3.74
CA ILE A 94 12.00 -13.33 -2.45
C ILE A 94 10.96 -13.89 -1.49
N GLU A 95 11.16 -15.12 -1.00
CA GLU A 95 10.19 -15.77 -0.12
C GLU A 95 10.24 -15.27 1.34
N SER A 96 11.43 -14.85 1.78
CA SER A 96 11.68 -14.36 3.14
C SER A 96 12.26 -12.96 3.08
N VAL A 97 11.46 -11.96 3.45
CA VAL A 97 11.92 -10.57 3.60
C VAL A 97 12.58 -10.43 4.97
N THR A 98 13.90 -10.22 4.97
CA THR A 98 14.69 -9.96 6.18
C THR A 98 14.86 -8.46 6.40
N LYS A 99 15.41 -8.08 7.55
CA LYS A 99 15.70 -6.68 7.88
C LYS A 99 16.62 -6.00 6.87
N GLU A 100 17.60 -6.73 6.35
CA GLU A 100 18.53 -6.27 5.33
C GLU A 100 17.83 -6.06 3.99
N VAL A 101 16.91 -6.96 3.62
CA VAL A 101 16.10 -6.83 2.41
C VAL A 101 15.17 -5.62 2.53
N THR A 102 14.47 -5.45 3.65
CA THR A 102 13.62 -4.28 3.90
C THR A 102 14.43 -2.98 3.83
N ARG A 103 15.57 -2.91 4.52
CA ARG A 103 16.48 -1.75 4.46
C ARG A 103 16.85 -1.40 3.02
N LYS A 104 17.30 -2.40 2.27
CA LYS A 104 17.72 -2.24 0.88
C LYS A 104 16.59 -1.71 0.01
N TRP A 105 15.37 -2.25 0.14
CA TRP A 105 14.22 -1.78 -0.63
C TRP A 105 13.82 -0.34 -0.26
N LEU A 106 13.90 0.04 1.00
CA LEU A 106 13.67 1.42 1.43
C LEU A 106 14.69 2.37 0.79
N ILE A 107 15.97 2.04 0.86
CA ILE A 107 17.07 2.89 0.39
C ILE A 107 17.12 2.96 -1.14
N ASP A 108 17.02 1.82 -1.83
CA ASP A 108 17.25 1.74 -3.27
C ASP A 108 15.99 2.08 -4.09
N HIS A 109 14.80 2.00 -3.49
CA HIS A 109 13.55 2.20 -4.22
C HIS A 109 12.64 3.27 -3.60
N VAL A 110 12.31 3.17 -2.32
CA VAL A 110 11.35 4.09 -1.69
C VAL A 110 11.90 5.51 -1.59
N LEU A 111 13.12 5.70 -1.07
CA LEU A 111 13.72 7.02 -0.92
C LEU A 111 13.88 7.75 -2.28
N PRO A 112 14.45 7.14 -3.34
CA PRO A 112 14.51 7.78 -4.66
C PRO A 112 13.13 8.13 -5.21
N ALA A 113 12.13 7.26 -5.04
CA ALA A 113 10.78 7.52 -5.53
C ALA A 113 10.12 8.69 -4.79
N ILE A 114 10.33 8.81 -3.48
CA ILE A 114 9.89 9.99 -2.70
C ILE A 114 10.57 11.23 -3.27
N ARG A 115 11.90 11.25 -3.41
CA ARG A 115 12.61 12.44 -3.92
C ARG A 115 12.16 12.87 -5.30
N ALA A 116 11.89 11.92 -6.19
CA ALA A 116 11.44 12.19 -7.55
C ALA A 116 10.03 12.80 -7.60
N LYS A 117 9.13 12.38 -6.70
CA LYS A 117 7.70 12.71 -6.77
C LYS A 117 7.22 13.69 -5.72
N TRP A 118 7.95 13.89 -4.63
CA TRP A 118 7.47 14.69 -3.51
C TRP A 118 7.35 16.17 -3.91
N PRO A 119 6.21 16.82 -3.63
CA PRO A 119 6.00 18.20 -4.03
C PRO A 119 6.93 19.15 -3.27
N ARG A 120 7.71 19.97 -4.00
CA ARG A 120 8.71 20.90 -3.44
C ARG A 120 8.10 22.02 -2.58
N SER A 121 6.83 22.35 -2.78
CA SER A 121 6.10 23.34 -1.96
C SER A 121 5.63 22.79 -0.61
N SER A 122 5.94 21.54 -0.29
CA SER A 122 5.49 20.84 0.91
C SER A 122 6.35 21.10 2.15
N SER A 123 5.92 20.55 3.29
CA SER A 123 6.76 20.31 4.47
C SER A 123 8.13 19.79 4.07
N LYS A 124 9.17 20.37 4.68
CA LYS A 124 10.56 19.94 4.54
C LYS A 124 10.79 18.54 5.12
N THR A 125 10.08 18.22 6.20
CA THR A 125 10.15 16.91 6.87
C THR A 125 9.08 15.98 6.36
N ILE A 126 9.47 14.74 6.05
CA ILE A 126 8.63 13.66 5.55
C ILE A 126 8.74 12.48 6.52
N TYR A 127 7.60 11.93 6.94
CA TYR A 127 7.53 10.76 7.79
C TYR A 127 7.05 9.55 7.00
N ILE A 128 7.90 8.53 6.89
CA ILE A 128 7.52 7.21 6.40
C ILE A 128 6.95 6.41 7.56
N GLN A 129 5.67 6.09 7.49
CA GLN A 129 4.96 5.30 8.48
C GLN A 129 4.87 3.83 8.05
N GLN A 130 5.29 2.92 8.93
CA GLN A 130 5.21 1.48 8.76
C GLN A 130 4.68 0.80 10.04
N ASP A 131 4.37 -0.49 9.99
CA ASP A 131 4.03 -1.29 11.17
C ASP A 131 5.26 -1.75 11.97
N ASN A 132 5.02 -2.51 13.04
CA ASN A 132 6.07 -3.02 13.93
C ASN A 132 6.50 -4.46 13.58
N ALA A 133 6.40 -4.88 12.31
CA ALA A 133 6.78 -6.24 11.92
C ALA A 133 8.27 -6.52 12.21
N PRO A 134 8.64 -7.75 12.62
CA PRO A 134 10.03 -8.09 12.95
C PRO A 134 11.08 -7.78 11.87
N PRO A 135 10.79 -7.90 10.55
CA PRO A 135 11.72 -7.50 9.50
C PRO A 135 11.92 -5.98 9.38
N HIS A 136 11.15 -5.14 10.06
CA HIS A 136 11.28 -3.70 9.91
C HIS A 136 12.54 -3.16 10.60
N ILE A 137 13.15 -2.19 9.95
CA ILE A 137 14.33 -1.51 10.49
C ILE A 137 13.93 -0.59 11.63
N ALA A 138 14.88 -0.35 12.54
CA ALA A 138 14.66 0.61 13.63
C ALA A 138 14.56 2.02 13.06
N ILE A 139 13.85 2.92 13.76
CA ILE A 139 13.69 4.32 13.32
C ILE A 139 15.04 5.05 13.17
N ASN A 140 16.03 4.64 13.96
CA ASN A 140 17.39 5.18 14.00
C ASN A 140 18.41 4.27 13.28
N ASP A 141 17.98 3.41 12.36
CA ASP A 141 18.88 2.59 11.55
C ASP A 141 19.86 3.49 10.76
N THR A 142 21.16 3.31 11.00
CA THR A 142 22.21 4.26 10.58
C THR A 142 22.28 4.40 9.07
N GLU A 143 22.30 3.28 8.35
CA GLU A 143 22.35 3.24 6.89
C GLU A 143 21.13 3.93 6.27
N PHE A 144 19.94 3.69 6.83
CA PHE A 144 18.72 4.36 6.37
C PHE A 144 18.77 5.87 6.65
N VAL A 145 19.15 6.29 7.85
CA VAL A 145 19.20 7.71 8.22
C VAL A 145 20.19 8.48 7.35
N GLU A 146 21.38 7.93 7.12
CA GLU A 146 22.37 8.50 6.21
C GLU A 146 21.85 8.62 4.78
N ALA A 147 21.17 7.58 4.29
CA ALA A 147 20.57 7.60 2.96
C ALA A 147 19.43 8.63 2.89
N ALA A 148 18.59 8.73 3.91
CA ALA A 148 17.39 9.56 3.98
C ALA A 148 17.69 11.06 3.98
N GLN A 149 18.81 11.48 4.58
CA GLN A 149 19.23 12.88 4.71
C GLN A 149 19.92 13.48 3.47
N LYS A 150 20.14 12.69 2.42
CA LYS A 150 20.73 13.20 1.16
C LYS A 150 19.78 14.12 0.41
N ASP A 151 20.35 14.97 -0.46
CA ASP A 151 19.63 15.84 -1.40
C ASP A 151 18.68 16.87 -0.74
N ASP A 152 19.02 17.36 0.46
CA ASP A 152 18.24 18.36 1.23
C ASP A 152 16.85 17.86 1.68
N PHE A 153 16.66 16.55 1.74
CA PHE A 153 15.44 15.92 2.28
C PHE A 153 15.61 15.56 3.76
N ASP A 154 14.61 15.86 4.59
CA ASP A 154 14.50 15.34 5.96
C ASP A 154 13.45 14.22 5.99
N ILE A 155 13.85 13.00 5.63
CA ILE A 155 12.98 11.83 5.64
C ILE A 155 13.23 11.02 6.92
N ARG A 156 12.17 10.71 7.65
CA ARG A 156 12.23 9.99 8.93
C ARG A 156 11.30 8.81 8.92
N LEU A 157 11.69 7.74 9.59
CA LEU A 157 10.85 6.57 9.79
C LEU A 157 10.01 6.75 11.06
N THR A 158 8.80 6.22 11.07
CA THR A 158 7.93 6.20 12.24
C THR A 158 7.09 4.94 12.23
N PHE A 159 6.78 4.45 13.42
CA PHE A 159 5.89 3.32 13.58
C PHE A 159 4.47 3.79 13.85
N GLN A 160 3.52 3.11 13.24
CA GLN A 160 2.12 3.20 13.66
C GLN A 160 1.91 2.41 14.97
N PRO A 161 0.79 2.66 15.68
CA PRO A 161 0.43 1.87 16.86
C PRO A 161 0.33 0.36 16.54
N SER A 162 0.75 -0.47 17.48
CA SER A 162 0.72 -1.93 17.31
C SER A 162 -0.70 -2.46 17.12
N ASN A 163 -0.86 -3.45 16.23
CA ASN A 163 -2.15 -4.08 15.90
C ASN A 163 -3.22 -3.10 15.38
N SER A 164 -2.80 -2.05 14.67
CA SER A 164 -3.70 -1.02 14.12
C SER A 164 -3.64 -0.93 12.59
N PRO A 165 -4.08 -1.98 11.85
CA PRO A 165 -4.10 -1.94 10.39
C PRO A 165 -5.03 -0.86 9.82
N ASP A 166 -6.03 -0.45 10.61
CA ASP A 166 -6.92 0.68 10.35
C ASP A 166 -6.21 2.05 10.37
N MET A 167 -5.02 2.14 10.95
CA MET A 167 -4.17 3.34 10.95
C MET A 167 -3.20 3.41 9.76
N ASN A 168 -3.27 2.45 8.84
CA ASN A 168 -2.52 2.46 7.59
C ASN A 168 -3.48 2.50 6.38
N VAL A 169 -3.32 3.48 5.49
CA VAL A 169 -4.16 3.61 4.28
C VAL A 169 -4.08 2.38 3.39
N LEU A 170 -2.92 1.72 3.36
CA LEU A 170 -2.68 0.55 2.51
C LEU A 170 -3.59 -0.61 2.92
N ASP A 171 -3.55 -1.00 4.18
CA ASP A 171 -4.41 -2.04 4.74
C ASP A 171 -5.88 -1.64 4.89
N LEU A 172 -6.15 -0.39 5.26
CA LEU A 172 -7.50 0.12 5.49
C LEU A 172 -8.39 -0.01 4.23
N GLY A 173 -7.82 0.14 3.03
CA GLY A 173 -8.61 -0.03 1.82
C GLY A 173 -7.86 -0.05 0.50
N PHE A 174 -6.68 0.57 0.41
CA PHE A 174 -6.01 0.73 -0.89
C PHE A 174 -5.58 -0.61 -1.50
N PHE A 175 -5.02 -1.52 -0.70
CA PHE A 175 -4.63 -2.83 -1.19
C PHE A 175 -5.81 -3.69 -1.69
N ARG A 176 -6.99 -3.52 -1.10
CA ARG A 176 -8.19 -4.23 -1.56
C ARG A 176 -8.61 -3.76 -2.95
N ALA A 177 -8.55 -2.45 -3.20
CA ALA A 177 -8.81 -1.89 -4.52
C ALA A 177 -7.77 -2.39 -5.54
N LEU A 178 -6.49 -2.35 -5.16
CA LEU A 178 -5.38 -2.78 -6.00
C LEU A 178 -5.48 -4.25 -6.41
N GLN A 179 -5.73 -5.15 -5.45
CA GLN A 179 -5.95 -6.56 -5.74
C GLN A 179 -7.16 -6.78 -6.66
N SER A 180 -8.24 -6.03 -6.46
CA SER A 180 -9.44 -6.14 -7.30
C SER A 180 -9.15 -5.88 -8.77
N LEU A 181 -8.35 -4.84 -9.07
CA LEU A 181 -7.92 -4.51 -10.43
C LEU A 181 -6.91 -5.52 -10.97
N GLN A 182 -5.88 -5.85 -10.19
CA GLN A 182 -4.85 -6.81 -10.59
C GLN A 182 -5.44 -8.16 -11.03
N TYR A 183 -6.47 -8.64 -10.33
CA TYR A 183 -7.13 -9.91 -10.68
C TYR A 183 -7.88 -9.88 -12.01
N GLN A 184 -8.20 -8.71 -12.58
CA GLN A 184 -8.86 -8.59 -13.89
C GLN A 184 -7.90 -8.89 -15.05
N GLU A 185 -6.59 -8.75 -14.85
CA GLU A 185 -5.57 -8.99 -15.87
C GLU A 185 -5.30 -10.49 -16.13
N ALA A 186 -5.78 -11.38 -15.26
CA ALA A 186 -5.66 -12.83 -15.41
C ALA A 186 -4.22 -13.35 -15.71
N SER A 187 -3.24 -12.82 -14.99
CA SER A 187 -1.81 -13.17 -15.13
C SER A 187 -1.54 -14.67 -15.09
N ARG A 188 -0.58 -15.14 -15.89
CA ARG A 188 -0.22 -16.56 -16.06
C ARG A 188 1.16 -16.92 -15.55
N ASN A 189 2.04 -15.93 -15.34
CA ASN A 189 3.38 -16.09 -14.77
C ASN A 189 3.75 -14.91 -13.85
N VAL A 190 4.95 -14.98 -13.28
CA VAL A 190 5.48 -13.98 -12.32
C VAL A 190 5.61 -12.60 -12.97
N ASP A 191 6.15 -12.51 -14.18
CA ASP A 191 6.37 -11.23 -14.86
C ASP A 191 5.04 -10.56 -15.21
N GLU A 192 4.05 -11.32 -15.69
CA GLU A 192 2.68 -10.84 -15.91
C GLU A 192 1.99 -10.40 -14.61
N LEU A 193 2.25 -11.07 -13.48
CA LEU A 193 1.72 -10.67 -12.18
C LEU A 193 2.34 -9.34 -11.72
N ILE A 194 3.64 -9.15 -11.94
CA ILE A 194 4.32 -7.88 -11.65
C ILE A 194 3.76 -6.76 -12.50
N PHE A 195 3.67 -6.98 -13.81
CA PHE A 195 3.09 -6.02 -14.73
C PHE A 195 1.65 -5.66 -14.34
N ALA A 196 0.79 -6.65 -14.10
CA ALA A 196 -0.60 -6.43 -13.71
C ALA A 196 -0.72 -5.64 -12.41
N THR A 197 0.14 -5.92 -11.42
CA THR A 197 0.13 -5.21 -10.14
C THR A 197 0.57 -3.74 -10.31
N GLN A 198 1.61 -3.49 -11.10
CA GLN A 198 2.08 -2.14 -11.40
C GLN A 198 1.08 -1.34 -12.24
N LYS A 199 0.45 -1.99 -13.24
CA LYS A 199 -0.63 -1.42 -14.04
C LYS A 199 -1.80 -1.01 -13.15
N ALA A 200 -2.28 -1.94 -12.32
CA ALA A 200 -3.36 -1.67 -11.37
C ALA A 200 -3.02 -0.50 -10.42
N PHE A 201 -1.78 -0.40 -9.94
CA PHE A 201 -1.35 0.72 -9.09
C PHE A 201 -1.45 2.06 -9.82
N ASN A 202 -1.03 2.10 -11.08
CA ASN A 202 -1.12 3.31 -11.90
C ASN A 202 -2.56 3.69 -12.25
N GLU A 203 -3.43 2.71 -12.49
CA GLU A 203 -4.83 2.91 -12.88
C GLU A 203 -5.76 3.30 -11.73
N ILE A 204 -5.40 3.03 -10.48
CA ILE A 204 -6.21 3.52 -9.35
C ILE A 204 -6.28 5.05 -9.41
N SER A 205 -7.52 5.54 -9.41
CA SER A 205 -7.79 6.97 -9.45
C SER A 205 -7.33 7.67 -8.18
N ILE A 206 -6.91 8.91 -8.34
CA ILE A 206 -6.45 9.80 -7.27
C ILE A 206 -7.58 10.03 -6.24
N GLU A 207 -8.82 10.14 -6.70
CA GLU A 207 -10.02 10.28 -5.86
C GLU A 207 -10.24 9.03 -5.01
N SER A 208 -9.99 7.84 -5.57
CA SER A 208 -10.10 6.58 -4.83
C SER A 208 -9.09 6.53 -3.69
N LEU A 209 -7.83 6.89 -3.94
CA LEU A 209 -6.81 7.00 -2.87
C LEU A 209 -7.18 8.07 -1.84
N GLY A 210 -7.62 9.25 -2.29
CA GLY A 210 -8.08 10.34 -1.42
C GLY A 210 -9.24 9.93 -0.51
N ASN A 211 -10.18 9.14 -1.05
CA ASN A 211 -11.31 8.59 -0.29
C ASN A 211 -10.87 7.63 0.82
N VAL A 212 -9.79 6.87 0.64
CA VAL A 212 -9.23 6.04 1.72
C VAL A 212 -8.57 6.91 2.79
N PHE A 213 -7.86 7.98 2.43
CA PHE A 213 -7.32 8.95 3.41
C PHE A 213 -8.41 9.65 4.23
N LEU A 214 -9.54 10.02 3.61
CA LEU A 214 -10.70 10.54 4.35
C LEU A 214 -11.29 9.49 5.29
N THR A 215 -11.29 8.22 4.87
CA THR A 215 -11.70 7.10 5.73
C THR A 215 -10.76 6.94 6.93
N LEU A 216 -9.44 7.06 6.72
CA LEU A 216 -8.45 7.02 7.78
C LEU A 216 -8.73 8.10 8.84
N GLN A 217 -9.00 9.35 8.42
CA GLN A 217 -9.33 10.42 9.37
C GLN A 217 -10.60 10.14 10.17
N LEU A 218 -11.63 9.56 9.54
CA LEU A 218 -12.83 9.12 10.24
C LEU A 218 -12.52 8.01 11.26
N CYS A 219 -11.70 7.02 10.89
CA CYS A 219 -11.25 5.97 11.80
C CYS A 219 -10.47 6.55 12.99
N MET A 220 -9.56 7.52 12.77
CA MET A 220 -8.83 8.18 13.85
C MET A 220 -9.76 8.87 14.85
N ILE A 221 -10.85 9.50 14.37
CA ILE A 221 -11.87 10.09 15.25
C ILE A 221 -12.55 9.02 16.10
N GLU A 222 -12.90 7.88 15.52
CA GLU A 222 -13.49 6.77 16.28
C GLU A 222 -12.51 6.18 17.29
N VAL A 223 -11.23 6.03 16.94
CA VAL A 223 -10.17 5.61 17.89
C VAL A 223 -10.09 6.58 19.07
N MET A 224 -10.14 7.90 18.82
CA MET A 224 -10.15 8.90 19.89
C MET A 224 -11.40 8.79 20.78
N LYS A 225 -12.60 8.65 20.18
CA LYS A 225 -13.85 8.41 20.93
C LYS A 225 -13.81 7.12 21.76
N LYS A 226 -13.08 6.12 21.31
CA LYS A 226 -12.88 4.83 21.99
C LYS A 226 -11.61 4.77 22.83
N LEU A 227 -10.92 5.91 23.02
CA LEU A 227 -9.75 6.03 23.88
C LEU A 227 -8.64 5.02 23.51
N GLY A 228 -8.37 4.86 22.21
CA GLY A 228 -7.40 3.90 21.68
C GLY A 228 -7.99 2.53 21.32
N GLY A 229 -9.26 2.27 21.64
CA GLY A 229 -9.94 1.03 21.29
C GLY A 229 -10.25 0.90 19.80
N ASN A 230 -10.26 -0.34 19.29
CA ASN A 230 -10.57 -0.67 17.89
C ASN A 230 -12.02 -1.19 17.69
N ASN A 231 -12.84 -1.18 18.74
CA ASN A 231 -14.22 -1.65 18.68
C ASN A 231 -15.16 -0.56 18.12
N TYR A 232 -15.05 -0.33 16.81
CA TYR A 232 -15.90 0.57 16.07
C TYR A 232 -16.12 0.05 14.65
N LYS A 233 -17.18 0.52 13.99
CA LYS A 233 -17.41 0.26 12.57
C LYS A 233 -16.78 1.38 11.76
N VAL A 234 -16.14 1.03 10.64
CA VAL A 234 -15.58 2.04 9.71
C VAL A 234 -16.68 3.03 9.33
N PRO A 235 -16.52 4.34 9.61
CA PRO A 235 -17.58 5.30 9.32
C PRO A 235 -17.77 5.51 7.81
N HIS A 236 -19.04 5.56 7.39
CA HIS A 236 -19.44 5.80 6.01
C HIS A 236 -20.19 7.13 5.89
N ILE A 237 -19.63 8.06 5.11
CA ILE A 237 -20.19 9.41 4.89
C ILE A 237 -20.72 9.62 3.46
N ASN A 238 -20.93 8.54 2.70
CA ASN A 238 -21.38 8.61 1.30
C ASN A 238 -20.50 9.52 0.42
N LYS A 239 -19.17 9.32 0.46
CA LYS A 239 -18.16 10.19 -0.19
C LYS A 239 -18.47 10.47 -1.67
N GLN A 240 -18.89 9.46 -2.42
CA GLN A 240 -19.29 9.60 -3.83
C GLN A 240 -20.47 10.56 -4.05
N ARG A 241 -21.44 10.60 -3.12
CA ARG A 241 -22.55 11.55 -3.18
C ARG A 241 -22.03 12.97 -2.92
N LEU A 242 -21.26 13.15 -1.86
CA LEU A 242 -20.67 14.45 -1.51
C LEU A 242 -19.76 14.99 -2.61
N GLU A 243 -19.04 14.11 -3.30
CA GLU A 243 -18.18 14.47 -4.42
C GLU A 243 -18.99 14.98 -5.62
N ARG A 244 -20.06 14.26 -6.01
CA ARG A 244 -20.98 14.70 -7.07
C ARG A 244 -21.66 16.03 -6.75
N GLU A 245 -21.94 16.29 -5.48
CA GLU A 245 -22.50 17.56 -4.99
C GLU A 245 -21.43 18.66 -4.85
N GLY A 246 -20.15 18.36 -5.07
CA GLY A 246 -19.05 19.33 -4.96
C GLY A 246 -18.67 19.71 -3.53
N ILE A 247 -19.24 19.04 -2.52
CA ILE A 247 -19.11 19.38 -1.09
C ILE A 247 -18.30 18.36 -0.27
N LEU A 248 -17.68 17.37 -0.92
CA LEU A 248 -16.79 16.43 -0.22
C LEU A 248 -15.65 17.21 0.46
N PRO A 249 -15.53 17.17 1.80
CA PRO A 249 -14.47 17.88 2.50
C PRO A 249 -13.09 17.36 2.08
N THR A 250 -12.12 18.26 1.99
CA THR A 250 -10.73 17.87 1.79
C THR A 250 -10.15 17.22 3.03
N THR A 251 -10.56 17.66 4.23
CA THR A 251 -10.14 17.14 5.55
C THR A 251 -11.35 17.00 6.47
N ILE A 252 -11.39 15.94 7.28
CA ILE A 252 -12.42 15.72 8.29
C ILE A 252 -12.06 16.47 9.57
N SER A 253 -13.00 17.26 10.08
CA SER A 253 -12.85 17.93 11.37
C SER A 253 -13.06 16.95 12.53
N CYS A 254 -12.27 17.12 13.59
CA CYS A 254 -12.49 16.44 14.86
C CYS A 254 -13.09 17.43 15.85
N ASP A 255 -14.06 16.97 16.63
CA ASP A 255 -14.60 17.73 17.76
C ASP A 255 -13.50 17.97 18.80
N LEU A 256 -13.42 19.20 19.32
CA LEU A 256 -12.46 19.61 20.34
C LEU A 256 -12.66 18.83 21.64
N ASP A 257 -13.89 18.51 22.01
CA ASP A 257 -14.18 17.76 23.24
C ASP A 257 -13.69 16.31 23.14
N VAL A 258 -13.83 15.70 21.95
CA VAL A 258 -13.29 14.37 21.66
C VAL A 258 -11.76 14.38 21.73
N LEU A 259 -11.14 15.41 21.14
CA LEU A 259 -9.68 15.56 21.16
C LEU A 259 -9.16 15.76 22.58
N ASN A 260 -9.75 16.70 23.33
CA ASN A 260 -9.35 17.00 24.71
C ASN A 260 -9.55 15.78 25.62
N GLY A 261 -10.67 15.07 25.47
CA GLY A 261 -10.93 13.82 26.19
C GLY A 261 -9.87 12.77 25.92
N ALA A 262 -9.46 12.57 24.66
CA ALA A 262 -8.40 11.64 24.31
C ALA A 262 -7.03 12.06 24.87
N ILE A 263 -6.67 13.35 24.77
CA ILE A 263 -5.40 13.89 25.28
C ILE A 263 -5.30 13.71 26.80
N SER A 264 -6.38 13.97 27.54
CA SER A 264 -6.40 13.87 29.01
C SER A 264 -6.05 12.47 29.54
N ARG A 265 -6.17 11.44 28.70
CA ARG A 265 -5.89 10.04 29.06
C ARG A 265 -4.46 9.59 28.70
N LEU A 266 -3.72 10.41 27.97
CA LEU A 266 -2.31 10.17 27.63
C LEU A 266 -1.34 10.75 28.68
N GLN A 267 -1.86 11.57 29.60
CA GLN A 267 -1.13 12.11 30.75
C GLN A 267 -1.23 11.15 31.94
#